data_AF-A0A1Q4HYP6-F1
#
_entry.id   AF-A0A1Q4HYP6-F1
#
_cell.length_a   1.000
_cell.length_b   1.000
_cell.length_c   1.000
_cell.angle_alpha   90.00
_cell.angle_beta   90.00
_cell.angle_gamma   90.00
#
_symmetry.space_group_name_H-M   'P 1'
#
loop_
_entity.id
_entity.type
_entity.pdbx_description
1 polymer ?
#
loop_
_entity_poly.entity_id
_entity_poly.type
_entity_poly.pdbx_seq_one_letter_code
_entity_poly.pdbx_strand_id
1 'polypeptide(L)'
;MNSSTPPAQLALPGIPDTVDTTRVVDEMVRRASSMGYESWWRRAESVGFCAHPIQLTGTEDYGRQQVVWTRCNNRRAHICPSCSDLYARDTWQLVHAGAAGGHHDMPAAVADRPQVFLTLTAPSFGAVHTTTPTDPSGSRHGVCRDHDRIGGYRRCSHRNPLWCSTIHDHTDPQVGQPLCRECYDYFGHVLFTWHLPELWRRFTITLRRALRRHLKAAGADPDDVRVSFLKVVEMQARAIPHIHALIRLDPYEDPDQTGWESPISATELAMIIQHAARTVTLTVHDPTTEGGVRVIAFGPQIDTQPITAPTNSTNALTAEHCSPDSRALSGRRVARYLAKYVTKSLADLGISVRRLSTESIPDLDVSEHVRAILTTISDLADNGVSGIRRWLHTLGFRGHITSKSRRYSTTMTALRQRRATWTRERYAKSTEHKHNPDRRHGDDGNDLVAWEFDRAGHASLGERTLIVSAALRRIDRRRTAREALLHQRGDLPVEVPDG
;
A
#
# COMPACT_ATOMS: atom_id res chain seq x y z
N MET A 1 -15.90 13.88 46.92
CA MET A 1 -15.80 14.01 45.45
C MET A 1 -15.62 12.60 44.91
N ASN A 2 -16.69 11.99 44.43
CA ASN A 2 -16.65 10.63 43.88
C ASN A 2 -16.00 10.68 42.51
N SER A 3 -14.73 10.28 42.43
CA SER A 3 -14.06 9.96 41.18
C SER A 3 -14.64 8.63 40.67
N SER A 4 -15.78 8.71 39.99
CA SER A 4 -16.32 7.59 39.23
C SER A 4 -15.37 7.31 38.08
N THR A 5 -14.47 6.33 38.24
CA THR A 5 -13.74 5.75 37.11
C THR A 5 -14.80 5.20 36.14
N PRO A 6 -14.87 5.67 34.88
CA PRO A 6 -15.84 5.14 33.94
C PRO A 6 -15.61 3.62 33.78
N PRO A 7 -16.68 2.80 33.69
CA PRO A 7 -16.52 1.37 33.50
C PRO A 7 -15.67 1.10 32.27
N ALA A 8 -14.76 0.12 32.35
CA ALA A 8 -13.91 -0.26 31.24
C ALA A 8 -14.79 -0.64 30.03
N GLN A 9 -14.78 0.22 29.00
CA GLN A 9 -15.54 -0.03 27.77
C GLN A 9 -14.92 -1.22 27.03
N LEU A 10 -15.77 -2.11 26.51
CA LEU A 10 -15.33 -3.25 25.71
C LEU A 10 -14.78 -2.75 24.37
N ALA A 11 -13.49 -2.96 24.11
CA ALA A 11 -12.89 -2.60 22.82
C ALA A 11 -13.52 -3.45 21.69
N LEU A 12 -14.26 -2.79 20.79
CA LEU A 12 -14.93 -3.43 19.65
C LEU A 12 -14.18 -3.13 18.33
N PRO A 13 -14.01 -4.13 17.45
CA PRO A 13 -13.20 -3.94 16.25
C PRO A 13 -13.85 -2.97 15.27
N GLY A 14 -13.14 -1.89 14.94
CA GLY A 14 -13.59 -0.86 14.01
C GLY A 14 -14.55 0.17 14.61
N ILE A 15 -14.65 0.21 15.94
CA ILE A 15 -15.40 1.20 16.72
C ILE A 15 -14.41 2.11 17.44
N PRO A 16 -14.49 3.45 17.28
CA PRO A 16 -13.69 4.39 18.05
C PRO A 16 -14.05 4.35 19.54
N ASP A 17 -13.07 4.62 20.40
CA ASP A 17 -13.25 4.65 21.87
C ASP A 17 -14.21 5.75 22.36
N THR A 18 -14.58 6.68 21.48
CA THR A 18 -15.57 7.73 21.75
C THR A 18 -17.02 7.25 21.62
N VAL A 19 -17.26 6.04 21.12
CA VAL A 19 -18.59 5.48 20.90
C VAL A 19 -19.00 4.61 22.09
N ASP A 20 -20.23 4.78 22.58
CA ASP A 20 -20.81 3.89 23.59
C ASP A 20 -20.91 2.45 23.06
N THR A 21 -19.99 1.60 23.52
CA THR A 21 -19.86 0.22 23.09
C THR A 21 -21.03 -0.65 23.54
N THR A 22 -21.74 -0.26 24.61
CA THR A 22 -22.94 -0.98 25.10
C THR A 22 -24.05 -0.93 24.06
N ARG A 23 -24.33 0.26 23.53
CA ARG A 23 -25.31 0.45 22.45
C ARG A 23 -24.95 -0.37 21.21
N VAL A 24 -23.66 -0.45 20.87
CA VAL A 24 -23.18 -1.24 19.74
C VAL A 24 -23.40 -2.73 19.98
N VAL A 25 -23.14 -3.23 21.19
CA VAL A 25 -23.42 -4.62 21.58
C VAL A 25 -24.91 -4.93 21.47
N ASP A 26 -25.78 -4.02 21.91
CA ASP A 26 -27.23 -4.22 21.77
C ASP A 26 -27.65 -4.29 20.29
N GLU A 27 -27.07 -3.47 19.42
CA GLU A 27 -27.29 -3.55 17.96
C GLU A 27 -26.81 -4.90 17.39
N MET A 28 -25.68 -5.42 17.88
CA MET A 28 -25.17 -6.73 17.48
C MET A 28 -26.13 -7.84 17.88
N VAL A 29 -26.59 -7.86 19.14
CA VAL A 29 -27.52 -8.87 19.66
C VAL A 29 -28.85 -8.81 18.92
N ARG A 30 -29.40 -7.60 18.71
CA ARG A 30 -30.64 -7.41 17.93
C ARG A 30 -30.52 -7.98 16.51
N ARG A 31 -29.40 -7.76 15.82
CA ARG A 31 -29.18 -8.31 14.48
C ARG A 31 -29.02 -9.84 14.53
N ALA A 32 -28.24 -10.36 15.46
CA ALA A 32 -27.98 -11.80 15.61
C ALA A 32 -29.27 -12.59 15.91
N SER A 33 -30.19 -12.02 16.69
CA SER A 33 -31.47 -12.64 17.04
C SER A 33 -32.60 -12.36 16.05
N SER A 34 -32.33 -11.68 14.93
CA SER A 34 -33.37 -11.34 13.95
C SER A 34 -33.73 -12.54 13.05
N MET A 35 -35.01 -12.67 12.69
CA MET A 35 -35.50 -13.72 11.78
C MET A 35 -34.76 -13.75 10.42
N GLY A 36 -34.26 -12.60 9.96
CA GLY A 36 -33.53 -12.46 8.69
C GLY A 36 -32.01 -12.71 8.78
N TYR A 37 -31.47 -13.03 9.97
CA TYR A 37 -30.03 -13.09 10.20
C TYR A 37 -29.29 -13.98 9.20
N GLU A 38 -29.76 -15.21 8.96
CA GLU A 38 -29.09 -16.16 8.06
C GLU A 38 -29.03 -15.68 6.61
N SER A 39 -30.08 -15.00 6.14
CA SER A 39 -30.10 -14.41 4.79
C SER A 39 -29.13 -13.22 4.70
N TRP A 40 -29.11 -12.37 5.74
CA TRP A 40 -28.19 -11.24 5.85
C TRP A 40 -26.74 -11.71 5.93
N TRP A 41 -26.45 -12.74 6.72
CA TRP A 41 -25.12 -13.31 6.88
C TRP A 41 -24.60 -13.91 5.57
N ARG A 42 -25.42 -14.70 4.87
CA ARG A 42 -25.06 -15.22 3.53
C ARG A 42 -24.79 -14.11 2.53
N ARG A 43 -25.58 -13.02 2.57
CA ARG A 43 -25.34 -11.83 1.73
C ARG A 43 -24.04 -11.11 2.09
N ALA A 44 -23.72 -11.01 3.38
CA ALA A 44 -22.45 -10.45 3.82
C ALA A 44 -21.27 -11.34 3.40
N GLU A 45 -21.42 -12.66 3.49
CA GLU A 45 -20.41 -13.64 3.08
C GLU A 45 -20.16 -13.63 1.57
N SER A 46 -21.20 -13.41 0.73
CA SER A 46 -21.06 -13.36 -0.73
C SER A 46 -20.16 -12.21 -1.19
N VAL A 47 -20.19 -11.08 -0.47
CA VAL A 47 -19.23 -9.98 -0.63
C VAL A 47 -17.98 -10.12 0.24
N GLY A 48 -17.74 -11.32 0.77
CA GLY A 48 -16.61 -11.72 1.59
C GLY A 48 -16.46 -10.92 2.87
N PHE A 49 -17.55 -10.55 3.53
CA PHE A 49 -17.59 -9.73 4.73
C PHE A 49 -17.02 -8.32 4.51
N CYS A 50 -17.45 -7.67 3.43
CA CYS A 50 -17.14 -6.25 3.20
C CYS A 50 -17.74 -5.41 4.33
N ALA A 51 -16.94 -4.55 4.96
CA ALA A 51 -17.38 -3.71 6.07
C ALA A 51 -18.23 -2.51 5.61
N HIS A 52 -18.17 -2.16 4.32
CA HIS A 52 -18.90 -1.03 3.72
C HIS A 52 -19.55 -1.43 2.38
N PRO A 53 -20.35 -2.51 2.29
CA PRO A 53 -20.86 -2.99 1.01
C PRO A 53 -21.67 -1.90 0.31
N ILE A 54 -21.61 -1.88 -1.02
CA ILE A 54 -22.48 -1.03 -1.83
C ILE A 54 -23.72 -1.87 -2.16
N GLN A 55 -24.87 -1.39 -1.73
CA GLN A 55 -26.16 -2.00 -2.04
C GLN A 55 -26.70 -1.36 -3.31
N LEU A 56 -27.02 -2.23 -4.26
CA LEU A 56 -27.67 -1.88 -5.51
C LEU A 56 -29.06 -2.51 -5.55
N THR A 57 -30.03 -1.76 -6.03
CA THR A 57 -31.40 -2.21 -6.24
C THR A 57 -31.69 -2.19 -7.73
N GLY A 58 -32.30 -3.25 -8.24
CA GLY A 58 -32.75 -3.33 -9.63
C GLY A 58 -34.15 -3.88 -9.69
N THR A 59 -34.90 -3.51 -10.71
CA THR A 59 -36.26 -4.02 -10.94
C THR A 59 -36.22 -4.88 -12.19
N GLU A 60 -36.63 -6.14 -12.07
CA GLU A 60 -36.83 -7.03 -13.22
C GLU A 60 -38.06 -6.62 -14.03
N ASP A 61 -38.18 -7.10 -15.26
CA ASP A 61 -39.29 -6.80 -16.17
C ASP A 61 -40.68 -7.10 -15.60
N TYR A 62 -40.77 -8.04 -14.65
CA TYR A 62 -42.01 -8.39 -13.93
C TYR A 62 -42.25 -7.55 -12.67
N GLY A 63 -41.52 -6.45 -12.47
CA GLY A 63 -41.68 -5.54 -11.33
C GLY A 63 -41.07 -6.04 -10.02
N ARG A 64 -40.39 -7.19 -10.03
CA ARG A 64 -39.74 -7.74 -8.83
C ARG A 64 -38.45 -6.97 -8.52
N GLN A 65 -38.38 -6.40 -7.32
CA GLN A 65 -37.18 -5.74 -6.85
C GLN A 65 -36.12 -6.76 -6.41
N GLN A 66 -34.93 -6.65 -6.98
CA GLN A 66 -33.73 -7.36 -6.59
C GLN A 66 -32.77 -6.45 -5.81
N VAL A 67 -32.05 -7.04 -4.86
CA VAL A 67 -31.01 -6.36 -4.08
C VAL A 67 -29.71 -7.13 -4.19
N VAL A 68 -28.67 -6.47 -4.68
CA VAL A 68 -27.32 -7.04 -4.77
C VAL A 68 -26.36 -6.22 -3.93
N TRP A 69 -25.43 -6.90 -3.26
CA TRP A 69 -24.32 -6.27 -2.59
C TRP A 69 -23.05 -6.43 -3.43
N THR A 70 -22.30 -5.36 -3.59
CA THR A 70 -20.95 -5.39 -4.13
C THR A 70 -19.94 -4.85 -3.12
N ARG A 71 -18.68 -5.24 -3.30
CA ARG A 71 -17.58 -4.87 -2.41
C ARG A 71 -17.24 -3.39 -2.56
N CYS A 72 -16.91 -2.71 -1.47
CA CYS A 72 -16.51 -1.31 -1.48
C CYS A 72 -15.19 -1.02 -2.20
N ASN A 73 -14.37 -2.04 -2.44
CA ASN A 73 -13.04 -1.93 -3.04
C ASN A 73 -12.10 -0.92 -2.36
N ASN A 74 -12.35 -0.58 -1.10
CA ASN A 74 -11.48 0.31 -0.34
C ASN A 74 -10.21 -0.44 0.08
N ARG A 75 -9.05 0.08 -0.33
CA ARG A 75 -7.74 -0.51 -0.04
C ARG A 75 -7.30 -0.36 1.42
N ARG A 76 -7.91 0.53 2.20
CA ARG A 76 -7.43 0.93 3.53
C ARG A 76 -7.94 -0.05 4.60
N ALA A 77 -7.02 -0.67 5.33
CA ALA A 77 -7.35 -1.72 6.28
C ALA A 77 -8.28 -1.27 7.41
N HIS A 78 -8.07 -0.07 7.96
CA HIS A 78 -8.94 0.49 9.00
C HIS A 78 -10.38 0.73 8.52
N ILE A 79 -10.63 0.94 7.21
CA ILE A 79 -11.99 1.12 6.68
C ILE A 79 -12.69 -0.21 6.41
N CYS A 80 -11.98 -1.13 5.77
CA CYS A 80 -12.54 -2.40 5.36
C CYS A 80 -11.44 -3.48 5.30
N PRO A 81 -11.20 -4.20 6.41
CA PRO A 81 -10.15 -5.22 6.48
C PRO A 81 -10.27 -6.28 5.38
N SER A 82 -11.51 -6.68 5.05
CA SER A 82 -11.75 -7.66 3.99
C SER A 82 -11.33 -7.17 2.60
N CYS A 83 -11.70 -5.94 2.21
CA CYS A 83 -11.37 -5.41 0.89
C CYS A 83 -9.88 -5.02 0.78
N SER A 84 -9.29 -4.48 1.85
CA SER A 84 -7.87 -4.19 1.89
C SER A 84 -7.02 -5.45 1.79
N ASP A 85 -7.40 -6.52 2.51
CA ASP A 85 -6.69 -7.80 2.47
C ASP A 85 -6.74 -8.44 1.08
N LEU A 86 -7.89 -8.35 0.41
CA LEU A 86 -8.03 -8.77 -0.98
C LEU A 86 -7.14 -7.94 -1.90
N TYR A 87 -7.16 -6.62 -1.77
CA TYR A 87 -6.32 -5.70 -2.55
C TYR A 87 -4.81 -5.94 -2.34
N ALA A 88 -4.38 -6.21 -1.10
CA ALA A 88 -2.99 -6.57 -0.77
C ALA A 88 -2.57 -7.85 -1.48
N ARG A 89 -3.43 -8.88 -1.48
CA ARG A 89 -3.16 -10.15 -2.17
C ARG A 89 -3.07 -9.97 -3.69
N ASP A 90 -3.94 -9.16 -4.27
CA ASP A 90 -3.89 -8.89 -5.71
C ASP A 90 -2.64 -8.09 -6.09
N THR A 91 -2.27 -7.13 -5.25
CA THR A 91 -0.99 -6.43 -5.40
C THR A 91 0.18 -7.39 -5.30
N TRP A 92 0.15 -8.35 -4.36
CA TRP A 92 1.17 -9.39 -4.28
C TRP A 92 1.26 -10.18 -5.58
N GLN A 93 0.12 -10.61 -6.14
CA GLN A 93 0.09 -11.35 -7.42
C GLN A 93 0.66 -10.51 -8.57
N LEU A 94 0.32 -9.21 -8.65
CA LEU A 94 0.88 -8.30 -9.65
C LEU A 94 2.39 -8.17 -9.54
N VAL A 95 2.91 -7.91 -8.34
CA VAL A 95 4.36 -7.76 -8.13
C VAL A 95 5.06 -9.08 -8.42
N HIS A 96 4.53 -10.19 -7.90
CA HIS A 96 5.12 -11.52 -8.03
C HIS A 96 5.16 -11.99 -9.49
N ALA A 97 4.07 -11.85 -10.24
CA ALA A 97 4.06 -12.21 -11.67
C ALA A 97 5.06 -11.37 -12.47
N GLY A 98 5.17 -10.07 -12.15
CA GLY A 98 6.13 -9.17 -12.79
C GLY A 98 7.58 -9.33 -12.32
N ALA A 99 7.85 -10.08 -11.25
CA ALA A 99 9.21 -10.29 -10.76
C ALA A 99 9.71 -11.72 -11.05
N ALA A 100 8.84 -12.71 -10.90
CA ALA A 100 9.19 -14.12 -11.04
C ALA A 100 8.73 -14.75 -12.36
N GLY A 101 7.76 -14.17 -13.08
CA GLY A 101 7.21 -14.81 -14.27
C GLY A 101 6.49 -16.14 -13.98
N GLY A 102 6.14 -16.86 -15.05
CA GLY A 102 5.61 -18.23 -15.01
C GLY A 102 4.13 -18.37 -14.65
N HIS A 103 3.43 -17.27 -14.38
CA HIS A 103 1.99 -17.28 -14.08
C HIS A 103 1.33 -15.94 -14.44
N HIS A 104 -0.01 -15.93 -14.51
CA HIS A 104 -0.83 -14.80 -14.96
C HIS A 104 -0.36 -14.21 -16.30
N ASP A 105 -0.07 -15.10 -17.26
CA ASP A 105 0.34 -14.77 -18.63
C ASP A 105 1.68 -14.01 -18.69
N MET A 106 2.55 -14.26 -17.70
CA MET A 106 3.93 -13.76 -17.69
C MET A 106 4.91 -14.88 -18.06
N PRO A 107 5.85 -14.65 -18.99
CA PRO A 107 6.88 -15.62 -19.35
C PRO A 107 7.75 -16.02 -18.16
N ALA A 108 8.15 -17.28 -18.10
CA ALA A 108 9.09 -17.77 -17.07
C ALA A 108 10.44 -17.03 -17.12
N ALA A 109 10.90 -16.65 -18.32
CA ALA A 109 12.13 -15.88 -18.55
C ALA A 109 12.15 -14.49 -17.87
N VAL A 110 11.02 -14.01 -17.34
CA VAL A 110 10.98 -12.79 -16.51
C VAL A 110 11.85 -12.93 -15.27
N ALA A 111 11.96 -14.14 -14.70
CA ALA A 111 12.76 -14.40 -13.50
C ALA A 111 14.24 -14.04 -13.67
N ASP A 112 14.75 -14.17 -14.89
CA ASP A 112 16.16 -14.01 -15.24
C ASP A 112 16.51 -12.59 -15.69
N ARG A 113 15.50 -11.72 -15.83
CA ARG A 113 15.70 -10.34 -16.27
C ARG A 113 16.41 -9.52 -15.19
N PRO A 114 17.29 -8.57 -15.56
CA PRO A 114 17.87 -7.64 -14.60
C PRO A 114 16.77 -6.84 -13.89
N GLN A 115 16.77 -6.93 -12.56
CA GLN A 115 15.77 -6.32 -11.70
C GLN A 115 16.44 -5.59 -10.55
N VAL A 116 15.91 -4.43 -10.19
CA VAL A 116 16.39 -3.62 -9.08
C VAL A 116 15.20 -3.19 -8.24
N PHE A 117 15.27 -3.47 -6.95
CA PHE A 117 14.41 -2.86 -5.95
C PHE A 117 14.98 -1.51 -5.54
N LEU A 118 14.17 -0.47 -5.67
CA LEU A 118 14.54 0.92 -5.47
C LEU A 118 13.70 1.51 -4.33
N THR A 119 14.36 2.18 -3.38
CA THR A 119 13.71 3.07 -2.41
C THR A 119 14.22 4.49 -2.57
N LEU A 120 13.30 5.43 -2.86
CA LEU A 120 13.57 6.87 -2.97
C LEU A 120 12.89 7.60 -1.82
N THR A 121 13.67 8.19 -0.92
CA THR A 121 13.13 8.97 0.20
C THR A 121 12.97 10.44 -0.13
N ALA A 122 12.14 11.12 0.64
CA ALA A 122 12.12 12.57 0.67
C ALA A 122 13.42 13.13 1.32
N PRO A 123 13.81 14.38 1.02
CA PRO A 123 14.87 15.06 1.76
C PRO A 123 14.45 15.32 3.23
N SER A 124 15.39 15.83 4.02
CA SER A 124 15.11 16.29 5.37
C SER A 124 14.54 17.70 5.32
N PHE A 125 13.49 17.95 6.10
CA PHE A 125 12.87 19.28 6.28
C PHE A 125 13.09 19.81 7.71
N GLY A 126 13.80 19.07 8.56
CA GLY A 126 14.00 19.39 9.96
C GLY A 126 14.30 18.12 10.76
N ALA A 127 14.89 18.29 11.94
CA ALA A 127 15.17 17.16 12.82
C ALA A 127 13.86 16.62 13.41
N VAL A 128 13.67 15.30 13.32
CA VAL A 128 12.48 14.59 13.83
C VAL A 128 12.91 13.51 14.81
N HIS A 129 11.97 13.07 15.65
CA HIS A 129 12.12 11.84 16.41
C HIS A 129 12.14 10.63 15.48
N THR A 130 13.01 9.67 15.75
CA THR A 130 13.21 8.48 14.92
C THR A 130 13.43 7.25 15.78
N THR A 131 13.06 6.09 15.26
CA THR A 131 13.51 4.80 15.80
C THR A 131 14.91 4.51 15.28
N THR A 132 15.87 4.24 16.16
CA THR A 132 17.24 3.85 15.78
C THR A 132 17.40 2.35 15.97
N PRO A 133 17.45 1.51 14.93
CA PRO A 133 17.75 0.08 15.10
C PRO A 133 19.16 -0.11 15.67
N THR A 134 19.30 -1.00 16.66
CA THR A 134 20.62 -1.41 17.19
C THR A 134 21.01 -2.82 16.79
N ASP A 135 20.11 -3.55 16.11
CA ASP A 135 20.35 -4.84 15.52
C ASP A 135 19.82 -4.93 14.07
N PRO A 136 20.37 -5.84 13.24
CA PRO A 136 19.91 -6.00 11.86
C PRO A 136 18.45 -6.46 11.73
N SER A 137 17.93 -7.16 12.74
CA SER A 137 16.51 -7.55 12.82
C SER A 137 15.59 -6.37 13.07
N GLY A 138 16.10 -5.24 13.55
CA GLY A 138 15.31 -4.06 13.91
C GLY A 138 14.36 -4.28 15.09
N SER A 139 14.62 -5.33 15.88
CA SER A 139 13.84 -5.69 17.07
C SER A 139 14.24 -4.87 18.29
N ARG A 140 15.49 -4.41 18.35
CA ARG A 140 15.97 -3.55 19.43
C ARG A 140 16.18 -2.15 18.92
N HIS A 141 15.68 -1.20 19.70
CA HIS A 141 15.81 0.22 19.43
C HIS A 141 16.83 0.83 20.39
N GLY A 142 17.65 1.71 19.84
CA GLY A 142 18.58 2.55 20.57
C GLY A 142 18.01 3.96 20.72
N VAL A 143 18.85 4.82 21.28
CA VAL A 143 18.53 6.22 21.51
C VAL A 143 18.09 6.91 20.21
N CYS A 144 17.00 7.66 20.29
CA CYS A 144 16.35 8.36 19.17
C CYS A 144 17.33 9.23 18.39
N ARG A 145 17.93 10.22 19.06
CA ARG A 145 18.99 11.08 18.51
C ARG A 145 19.98 11.35 19.61
N ASP A 146 20.99 10.50 19.66
CA ASP A 146 22.09 10.62 20.60
C ASP A 146 22.83 11.95 20.39
N HIS A 147 22.94 12.73 21.47
CA HIS A 147 23.65 14.00 21.53
C HIS A 147 25.11 13.86 21.06
N ASP A 148 25.80 12.78 21.40
CA ASP A 148 27.21 12.56 21.02
C ASP A 148 27.35 12.46 19.50
N ARG A 149 26.44 11.71 18.85
CA ARG A 149 26.42 11.55 17.39
C ARG A 149 26.09 12.84 16.65
N ILE A 150 25.36 13.75 17.29
CA ILE A 150 24.97 15.02 16.68
C ILE A 150 25.87 16.19 17.11
N GLY A 151 27.02 15.94 17.75
CA GLY A 151 27.97 16.99 18.12
C GLY A 151 27.57 17.76 19.40
N GLY A 152 27.06 17.04 20.41
CA GLY A 152 26.78 17.52 21.75
C GLY A 152 25.34 18.00 21.97
N TYR A 153 25.12 18.71 23.08
CA TYR A 153 23.83 19.24 23.54
C TYR A 153 23.35 20.46 22.74
N ARG A 154 23.32 20.35 21.41
CA ARG A 154 22.93 21.45 20.53
C ARG A 154 21.44 21.79 20.70
N ARG A 155 21.16 23.09 20.67
CA ARG A 155 19.82 23.67 20.66
C ARG A 155 19.65 24.52 19.41
N CYS A 156 18.43 24.61 18.88
CA CYS A 156 18.13 25.52 17.80
C CYS A 156 18.00 26.98 18.31
N SER A 157 17.80 27.93 17.40
CA SER A 157 17.51 29.34 17.71
C SER A 157 16.30 29.51 18.63
N HIS A 158 15.31 28.62 18.53
CA HIS A 158 14.11 28.58 19.38
C HIS A 158 14.36 27.86 20.73
N ARG A 159 15.61 27.57 21.07
CA ARG A 159 16.06 26.91 22.31
C ARG A 159 15.59 25.47 22.51
N ASN A 160 14.92 24.87 21.53
CA ASN A 160 14.55 23.46 21.55
C ASN A 160 15.79 22.55 21.34
N PRO A 161 15.90 21.43 22.07
CA PRO A 161 16.99 20.48 21.90
C PRO A 161 16.92 19.82 20.52
N LEU A 162 18.07 19.61 19.88
CA LEU A 162 18.18 18.88 18.60
C LEU A 162 18.56 17.40 18.78
N TRP A 163 18.58 16.94 20.03
CA TRP A 163 18.81 15.57 20.49
C TRP A 163 17.59 15.04 21.24
N CYS A 164 17.50 13.73 21.36
CA CYS A 164 16.52 13.04 22.19
C CYS A 164 17.16 11.74 22.71
N SER A 165 17.27 11.63 24.04
CA SER A 165 17.86 10.47 24.73
C SER A 165 16.88 9.31 24.92
N THR A 166 15.60 9.49 24.57
CA THR A 166 14.57 8.45 24.66
C THR A 166 14.81 7.35 23.62
N ILE A 167 14.50 6.11 23.98
CA ILE A 167 14.41 4.99 23.04
C ILE A 167 12.95 4.89 22.60
N HIS A 168 12.70 5.18 21.33
CA HIS A 168 11.37 5.04 20.74
C HIS A 168 11.26 3.70 20.02
N ASP A 169 10.12 3.02 20.20
CA ASP A 169 9.70 1.94 19.32
C ASP A 169 8.86 2.48 18.15
N HIS A 170 8.43 1.61 17.24
CA HIS A 170 7.66 2.00 16.05
C HIS A 170 6.22 2.44 16.32
N THR A 171 5.71 2.24 17.52
CA THR A 171 4.35 2.61 17.96
C THR A 171 4.32 3.91 18.76
N ASP A 172 5.48 4.42 19.17
CA ASP A 172 5.59 5.68 19.89
C ASP A 172 5.08 6.86 19.02
N PRO A 173 4.07 7.63 19.49
CA PRO A 173 3.47 8.73 18.74
C PRO A 173 4.42 9.91 18.50
N GLN A 174 5.54 9.99 19.24
CA GLN A 174 6.58 10.98 19.00
C GLN A 174 7.35 10.71 17.71
N VAL A 175 7.46 9.45 17.26
CA VAL A 175 8.24 9.10 16.06
C VAL A 175 7.68 9.82 14.83
N GLY A 176 8.55 10.56 14.15
CA GLY A 176 8.20 11.40 13.01
C GLY A 176 7.81 12.84 13.35
N GLN A 177 7.53 13.16 14.61
CA GLN A 177 7.30 14.54 15.06
C GLN A 177 8.61 15.34 15.01
N PRO A 178 8.58 16.63 14.65
CA PRO A 178 9.76 17.49 14.67
C PRO A 178 10.19 17.80 16.10
N LEU A 179 11.51 17.80 16.34
CA LEU A 179 12.10 18.25 17.62
C LEU A 179 11.88 19.74 17.85
N CYS A 180 11.76 20.51 16.77
CA CYS A 180 11.36 21.91 16.80
C CYS A 180 10.47 22.19 15.59
N ARG A 181 9.19 22.47 15.85
CA ARG A 181 8.19 22.76 14.80
C ARG A 181 8.55 24.03 14.01
N GLU A 182 9.04 25.06 14.69
CA GLU A 182 9.42 26.33 14.08
C GLU A 182 10.67 26.22 13.19
N CYS A 183 11.52 25.21 13.42
CA CYS A 183 12.66 24.92 12.54
C CYS A 183 12.30 24.00 11.35
N TYR A 184 11.09 23.43 11.33
CA TYR A 184 10.70 22.47 10.30
C TYR A 184 10.17 23.21 9.05
N ASP A 185 10.76 22.93 7.89
CA ASP A 185 10.35 23.48 6.59
C ASP A 185 9.07 22.79 6.08
N TYR A 186 7.93 23.23 6.59
CA TYR A 186 6.61 22.73 6.16
C TYR A 186 6.29 23.08 4.70
N PHE A 187 6.73 24.24 4.20
CA PHE A 187 6.52 24.62 2.81
C PHE A 187 7.26 23.70 1.85
N GLY A 188 8.56 23.46 2.10
CA GLY A 188 9.34 22.49 1.36
C GLY A 188 8.74 21.08 1.43
N HIS A 189 8.27 20.66 2.61
CA HIS A 189 7.60 19.37 2.79
C HIS A 189 6.38 19.25 1.87
N VAL A 190 5.47 20.22 1.93
CA VAL A 190 4.21 20.18 1.16
C VAL A 190 4.49 20.28 -0.33
N LEU A 191 5.40 21.16 -0.76
CA LEU A 191 5.80 21.28 -2.16
C LEU A 191 6.44 19.97 -2.68
N PHE A 192 7.32 19.33 -1.91
CA PHE A 192 7.85 18.01 -2.27
C PHE A 192 6.73 16.99 -2.45
N THR A 193 5.81 16.89 -1.49
CA THR A 193 4.69 15.95 -1.52
C THR A 193 3.76 16.18 -2.72
N TRP A 194 3.43 17.44 -3.01
CA TRP A 194 2.60 17.86 -4.14
C TRP A 194 3.24 17.54 -5.50
N HIS A 195 4.56 17.76 -5.60
CA HIS A 195 5.32 17.60 -6.84
C HIS A 195 5.95 16.21 -7.00
N LEU A 196 5.88 15.32 -6.01
CA LEU A 196 6.43 13.96 -6.08
C LEU A 196 5.98 13.16 -7.32
N PRO A 197 4.72 13.24 -7.80
CA PRO A 197 4.33 12.61 -9.06
C PRO A 197 5.09 13.13 -10.30
N GLU A 198 5.36 14.44 -10.38
CA GLU A 198 6.13 15.02 -11.48
C GLU A 198 7.63 14.72 -11.34
N LEU A 199 8.17 14.74 -10.12
CA LEU A 199 9.55 14.32 -9.86
C LEU A 199 9.76 12.86 -10.29
N TRP A 200 8.79 11.97 -10.00
CA TRP A 200 8.81 10.60 -10.50
C TRP A 200 8.77 10.53 -12.04
N ARG A 201 7.92 11.33 -12.70
CA ARG A 201 7.88 11.39 -14.18
C ARG A 201 9.26 11.76 -14.73
N ARG A 202 9.86 12.84 -14.21
CA ARG A 202 11.21 13.29 -14.58
C ARG A 202 12.26 12.22 -14.31
N PHE A 203 12.20 11.54 -13.16
CA PHE A 203 13.10 10.44 -12.84
C PHE A 203 13.05 9.34 -13.90
N THR A 204 11.85 8.90 -14.31
CA THR A 204 11.76 7.85 -15.33
C THR A 204 12.25 8.30 -16.72
N ILE A 205 12.21 9.60 -17.02
CA ILE A 205 12.80 10.18 -18.24
C ILE A 205 14.33 10.20 -18.13
N THR A 206 14.87 10.68 -17.01
CA THR A 206 16.31 10.71 -16.74
C THR A 206 16.91 9.32 -16.74
N LEU A 207 16.24 8.34 -16.11
CA LEU A 207 16.63 6.93 -16.13
C LEU A 207 16.73 6.38 -17.55
N ARG A 208 15.69 6.56 -18.37
CA ARG A 208 15.72 6.08 -19.76
C ARG A 208 16.83 6.75 -20.58
N ARG A 209 17.07 8.05 -20.39
CA ARG A 209 18.17 8.76 -21.06
C ARG A 209 19.54 8.27 -20.62
N ALA A 210 19.74 8.05 -19.31
CA ALA A 210 20.98 7.53 -18.76
C ALA A 210 21.26 6.10 -19.25
N LEU A 211 20.23 5.25 -19.24
CA LEU A 211 20.31 3.89 -19.79
C LEU A 211 20.66 3.91 -21.27
N ARG A 212 19.97 4.71 -22.11
CA ARG A 212 20.27 4.80 -23.54
C ARG A 212 21.72 5.21 -23.81
N ARG A 213 22.26 6.18 -23.06
CA ARG A 213 23.67 6.58 -23.20
C ARG A 213 24.63 5.45 -22.82
N HIS A 214 24.34 4.76 -21.73
CA HIS A 214 25.15 3.65 -21.26
C HIS A 214 25.15 2.48 -22.24
N LEU A 215 23.98 2.10 -22.77
CA LEU A 215 23.85 1.04 -23.79
C LEU A 215 24.63 1.36 -25.07
N LYS A 216 24.51 2.60 -25.58
CA LYS A 216 25.30 3.03 -26.74
C LYS A 216 26.81 2.96 -26.49
N ALA A 217 27.25 3.36 -25.30
CA ALA A 217 28.66 3.27 -24.93
C ALA A 217 29.16 1.83 -24.81
N ALA A 218 28.27 0.90 -24.45
CA ALA A 218 28.54 -0.55 -24.41
C ALA A 218 28.38 -1.25 -25.79
N GLY A 219 28.05 -0.51 -26.86
CA GLY A 219 27.84 -1.07 -28.20
C GLY A 219 26.51 -1.80 -28.40
N ALA A 220 25.58 -1.70 -27.45
CA ALA A 220 24.25 -2.29 -27.52
C ALA A 220 23.22 -1.32 -28.10
N ASP A 221 22.24 -1.83 -28.85
CA ASP A 221 21.12 -1.02 -29.34
C ASP A 221 20.16 -0.67 -28.18
N PRO A 222 19.97 0.62 -27.84
CA PRO A 222 19.02 1.00 -26.80
C PRO A 222 17.55 0.77 -27.16
N ASP A 223 17.22 0.56 -28.43
CA ASP A 223 15.86 0.31 -28.89
C ASP A 223 15.44 -1.16 -28.67
N ASP A 224 16.38 -2.07 -28.40
CA ASP A 224 16.12 -3.46 -28.00
C ASP A 224 15.71 -3.61 -26.52
N VAL A 225 15.90 -2.56 -25.71
CA VAL A 225 15.72 -2.62 -24.25
C VAL A 225 14.58 -1.72 -23.79
N ARG A 226 13.61 -2.31 -23.10
CA ARG A 226 12.49 -1.61 -22.45
C ARG A 226 12.67 -1.58 -20.93
N VAL A 227 12.47 -0.39 -20.34
CA VAL A 227 12.34 -0.24 -18.88
C VAL A 227 10.90 -0.46 -18.44
N SER A 228 10.66 -1.53 -17.70
CA SER A 228 9.40 -1.83 -17.03
C SER A 228 9.52 -1.57 -15.53
N PHE A 229 8.43 -1.09 -14.92
CA PHE A 229 8.41 -0.89 -13.47
C PHE A 229 7.04 -1.11 -12.84
N LEU A 230 7.06 -1.37 -11.54
CA LEU A 230 5.96 -1.16 -10.60
C LEU A 230 6.43 -0.26 -9.47
N LYS A 231 5.57 0.66 -9.03
CA LYS A 231 5.84 1.63 -7.98
C LYS A 231 4.76 1.56 -6.92
N VAL A 232 5.18 1.66 -5.66
CA VAL A 232 4.34 1.89 -4.48
C VAL A 232 4.77 3.17 -3.78
N VAL A 233 3.81 3.98 -3.35
CA VAL A 233 4.05 5.14 -2.48
C VAL A 233 3.63 4.79 -1.07
N GLU A 234 4.55 4.96 -0.11
CA GLU A 234 4.28 4.78 1.31
C GLU A 234 4.48 6.10 2.05
N MET A 235 3.61 6.35 3.04
CA MET A 235 3.77 7.47 3.96
C MET A 235 4.71 7.08 5.11
N GLN A 236 5.77 7.85 5.34
CA GLN A 236 6.66 7.67 6.49
C GLN A 236 6.02 8.20 7.77
N ALA A 237 6.55 7.83 8.94
CA ALA A 237 6.05 8.31 10.24
C ALA A 237 6.02 9.85 10.34
N ARG A 238 6.97 10.55 9.70
CA ARG A 238 6.99 12.02 9.59
C ARG A 238 6.00 12.61 8.58
N ALA A 239 4.95 11.87 8.25
CA ALA A 239 3.88 12.27 7.34
C ALA A 239 4.32 12.70 5.93
N ILE A 240 5.46 12.19 5.44
CA ILE A 240 5.96 12.47 4.08
C ILE A 240 6.02 11.20 3.22
N PRO A 241 5.62 11.28 1.93
CA PRO A 241 5.65 10.11 1.05
C PRO A 241 7.06 9.78 0.58
N HIS A 242 7.31 8.48 0.42
CA HIS A 242 8.49 7.94 -0.26
C HIS A 242 8.06 6.87 -1.27
N ILE A 243 8.97 6.53 -2.18
CA ILE A 243 8.68 5.62 -3.29
C ILE A 243 9.47 4.34 -3.11
N HIS A 244 8.78 3.21 -3.17
CA HIS A 244 9.40 1.93 -3.51
C HIS A 244 9.07 1.58 -4.96
N ALA A 245 10.03 1.04 -5.69
CA ALA A 245 9.80 0.58 -7.04
C ALA A 245 10.56 -0.71 -7.32
N LEU A 246 9.97 -1.58 -8.15
CA LEU A 246 10.70 -2.62 -8.82
C LEU A 246 10.88 -2.21 -10.28
N ILE A 247 12.13 -2.09 -10.72
CA ILE A 247 12.51 -1.71 -12.08
C ILE A 247 13.19 -2.90 -12.73
N ARG A 248 12.73 -3.26 -13.93
CA ARG A 248 13.16 -4.42 -14.70
C ARG A 248 13.49 -4.01 -16.14
N LEU A 249 14.51 -4.62 -16.72
CA LEU A 249 14.76 -4.54 -18.17
C LEU A 249 14.06 -5.69 -18.89
N ASP A 250 13.41 -5.37 -20.01
CA ASP A 250 12.75 -6.33 -20.89
C ASP A 250 13.25 -6.17 -22.33
N PRO A 251 13.15 -7.22 -23.17
CA PRO A 251 13.20 -7.04 -24.62
C PRO A 251 12.06 -6.12 -25.09
N TYR A 252 12.36 -5.28 -26.09
CA TYR A 252 11.41 -4.30 -26.60
C TYR A 252 10.30 -4.94 -27.44
N GLU A 253 10.66 -5.70 -28.47
CA GLU A 253 9.71 -6.26 -29.44
C GLU A 253 8.83 -7.35 -28.84
N ASP A 254 9.45 -8.47 -28.42
CA ASP A 254 8.73 -9.63 -27.92
C ASP A 254 8.96 -9.82 -26.41
N PRO A 255 7.98 -9.50 -25.54
CA PRO A 255 8.09 -9.77 -24.12
C PRO A 255 8.18 -11.27 -23.79
N ASP A 256 7.86 -12.16 -24.71
CA ASP A 256 7.88 -13.61 -24.53
C ASP A 256 9.16 -14.25 -25.10
N GLN A 257 10.06 -13.43 -25.66
CA GLN A 257 11.33 -13.87 -26.22
C GLN A 257 12.13 -14.67 -25.19
N THR A 258 12.29 -15.96 -25.49
CA THR A 258 13.15 -16.88 -24.74
C THR A 258 14.60 -16.72 -25.19
N GLY A 259 15.53 -16.69 -24.25
CA GLY A 259 16.96 -16.57 -24.55
C GLY A 259 17.45 -15.14 -24.82
N TRP A 260 16.63 -14.12 -24.57
CA TRP A 260 17.11 -12.74 -24.57
C TRP A 260 18.13 -12.54 -23.43
N GLU A 261 19.34 -12.14 -23.79
CA GLU A 261 20.37 -11.76 -22.83
C GLU A 261 20.41 -10.24 -22.72
N SER A 262 20.31 -9.74 -21.48
CA SER A 262 20.41 -8.31 -21.26
C SER A 262 21.84 -7.83 -21.54
N PRO A 263 22.02 -6.71 -22.27
CA PRO A 263 23.33 -6.12 -22.51
C PRO A 263 24.00 -5.59 -21.24
N ILE A 264 23.25 -5.44 -20.15
CA ILE A 264 23.79 -5.03 -18.83
C ILE A 264 23.23 -5.87 -17.69
N SER A 265 24.03 -5.97 -16.62
CA SER A 265 23.68 -6.64 -15.38
C SER A 265 22.69 -5.82 -14.52
N ALA A 266 22.09 -6.48 -13.51
CA ALA A 266 21.26 -5.82 -12.51
C ALA A 266 22.06 -4.81 -11.65
N THR A 267 23.36 -5.06 -11.46
CA THR A 267 24.27 -4.16 -10.74
C THR A 267 24.51 -2.88 -11.53
N GLU A 268 24.77 -2.98 -12.83
CA GLU A 268 24.90 -1.81 -13.71
C GLU A 268 23.60 -1.02 -13.78
N LEU A 269 22.45 -1.70 -13.90
CA LEU A 269 21.15 -1.06 -13.81
C LEU A 269 20.97 -0.30 -12.48
N ALA A 270 21.38 -0.88 -11.35
CA ALA A 270 21.29 -0.23 -10.04
C ALA A 270 22.12 1.07 -9.99
N MET A 271 23.33 1.07 -10.55
CA MET A 271 24.18 2.25 -10.65
C MET A 271 23.54 3.36 -11.51
N ILE A 272 22.98 2.98 -12.66
CA ILE A 272 22.27 3.92 -13.55
C ILE A 272 21.05 4.52 -12.85
N ILE A 273 20.27 3.69 -12.13
CA ILE A 273 19.12 4.13 -11.34
C ILE A 273 19.56 5.12 -10.26
N GLN A 274 20.62 4.79 -9.50
CA GLN A 274 21.12 5.63 -8.43
C GLN A 274 21.60 6.99 -8.98
N HIS A 275 22.32 6.99 -10.09
CA HIS A 275 22.74 8.22 -10.77
C HIS A 275 21.55 9.07 -11.25
N ALA A 276 20.56 8.45 -11.90
CA ALA A 276 19.36 9.14 -12.36
C ALA A 276 18.54 9.74 -11.21
N ALA A 277 18.45 9.03 -10.07
CA ALA A 277 17.76 9.50 -8.88
C ALA A 277 18.48 10.65 -8.16
N ARG A 278 19.83 10.64 -8.14
CA ARG A 278 20.63 11.73 -7.55
C ARG A 278 20.63 13.02 -8.36
N THR A 279 20.50 12.90 -9.69
CA THR A 279 20.62 14.04 -10.61
C THR A 279 19.29 14.68 -11.00
N VAL A 280 18.18 13.96 -10.83
CA VAL A 280 16.86 14.49 -11.19
C VAL A 280 16.44 15.61 -10.24
N THR A 281 16.12 16.76 -10.83
CA THR A 281 15.60 17.92 -10.11
C THR A 281 14.36 18.49 -10.81
N LEU A 282 13.54 19.19 -10.03
CA LEU A 282 12.37 19.90 -10.47
C LEU A 282 12.35 21.28 -9.82
N THR A 283 12.58 22.32 -10.60
CA THR A 283 12.39 23.70 -10.16
C THR A 283 10.91 24.04 -10.18
N VAL A 284 10.40 24.57 -9.07
CA VAL A 284 9.01 24.99 -8.89
C VAL A 284 8.96 26.41 -8.34
N HIS A 285 7.87 27.12 -8.59
CA HIS A 285 7.60 28.40 -7.95
C HIS A 285 7.38 28.19 -6.45
N ASP A 286 8.03 28.99 -5.61
CA ASP A 286 7.84 29.01 -4.17
C ASP A 286 7.06 30.29 -3.80
N PRO A 287 5.76 30.18 -3.51
CA PRO A 287 4.92 31.34 -3.24
C PRO A 287 5.22 32.02 -1.91
N THR A 288 6.12 31.49 -1.08
CA THR A 288 6.52 32.11 0.18
C THR A 288 7.52 33.27 -0.01
N THR A 289 8.10 33.39 -1.20
CA THR A 289 9.10 34.41 -1.53
C THR A 289 8.78 35.02 -2.88
N GLU A 290 8.88 36.35 -3.01
CA GLU A 290 8.58 37.04 -4.27
C GLU A 290 9.57 36.61 -5.37
N GLY A 291 9.06 36.05 -6.47
CA GLY A 291 9.89 35.47 -7.54
C GLY A 291 10.66 34.21 -7.11
N GLY A 292 10.35 33.65 -5.94
CA GLY A 292 11.01 32.51 -5.36
C GLY A 292 10.93 31.26 -6.22
N VAL A 293 12.05 30.56 -6.36
CA VAL A 293 12.10 29.22 -6.93
C VAL A 293 12.69 28.24 -5.94
N ARG A 294 12.06 27.07 -5.82
CA ARG A 294 12.55 25.95 -5.02
C ARG A 294 12.94 24.79 -5.91
N VAL A 295 14.07 24.17 -5.61
CA VAL A 295 14.50 22.94 -6.28
C VAL A 295 14.01 21.74 -5.48
N ILE A 296 13.16 20.93 -6.10
CA ILE A 296 12.65 19.68 -5.55
C ILE A 296 13.51 18.52 -6.09
N ALA A 297 14.05 17.71 -5.18
CA ALA A 297 14.86 16.54 -5.47
C ALA A 297 14.58 15.42 -4.46
N PHE A 298 15.03 14.20 -4.73
CA PHE A 298 15.01 13.13 -3.74
C PHE A 298 16.04 13.39 -2.63
N GLY A 299 15.78 12.81 -1.45
CA GLY A 299 16.73 12.85 -0.36
C GLY A 299 18.00 12.05 -0.64
N PRO A 300 19.05 12.22 0.19
CA PRO A 300 20.33 11.53 0.00
C PRO A 300 20.23 10.01 0.21
N GLN A 301 19.22 9.54 0.94
CA GLN A 301 18.97 8.13 1.18
C GLN A 301 18.28 7.50 -0.04
N ILE A 302 19.09 6.99 -0.95
CA ILE A 302 18.67 6.25 -2.14
C ILE A 302 19.23 4.84 -2.02
N ASP A 303 18.34 3.88 -1.94
CA ASP A 303 18.68 2.47 -1.80
C ASP A 303 18.30 1.73 -3.09
N THR A 304 19.28 1.05 -3.68
CA THR A 304 19.15 0.27 -4.92
C THR A 304 19.70 -1.11 -4.68
N GLN A 305 18.83 -2.11 -4.70
CA GLN A 305 19.16 -3.48 -4.39
C GLN A 305 18.86 -4.35 -5.62
N PRO A 306 19.90 -4.83 -6.33
CA PRO A 306 19.72 -5.84 -7.37
C PRO A 306 18.97 -7.05 -6.83
N ILE A 307 18.03 -7.57 -7.61
CA ILE A 307 17.33 -8.83 -7.31
C ILE A 307 18.06 -9.97 -8.00
N THR A 308 18.37 -11.01 -7.22
CA THR A 308 19.00 -12.22 -7.74
C THR A 308 17.93 -13.06 -8.45
N ALA A 309 18.22 -13.45 -9.70
CA ALA A 309 17.44 -14.47 -10.38
C ALA A 309 17.45 -15.75 -9.53
N PRO A 310 16.35 -16.51 -9.45
CA PRO A 310 16.38 -17.83 -8.86
C PRO A 310 17.25 -18.71 -9.76
N THR A 311 18.56 -18.77 -9.51
CA THR A 311 19.40 -19.76 -10.17
C THR A 311 18.85 -21.14 -9.85
N ASN A 312 18.86 -22.06 -10.82
CA ASN A 312 18.74 -23.50 -10.60
C ASN A 312 19.90 -23.96 -9.71
N SER A 313 19.82 -23.61 -8.43
CA SER A 313 20.78 -23.98 -7.42
C SER A 313 20.25 -25.25 -6.78
N THR A 314 20.72 -26.38 -7.31
CA THR A 314 20.66 -27.71 -6.72
C THR A 314 21.30 -27.78 -5.32
N ASN A 315 21.75 -26.65 -4.77
CA ASN A 315 22.35 -26.49 -3.44
C ASN A 315 21.53 -25.53 -2.55
N ALA A 316 20.20 -25.65 -2.55
CA ALA A 316 19.35 -25.00 -1.54
C ALA A 316 19.52 -25.62 -0.13
N LEU A 317 20.33 -26.67 0.02
CA LEU A 317 20.53 -27.42 1.27
C LEU A 317 21.78 -27.04 2.08
N THR A 318 22.57 -26.04 1.66
CA THR A 318 23.76 -25.61 2.44
C THR A 318 23.79 -24.13 2.82
N ALA A 319 22.64 -23.43 2.72
CA ALA A 319 22.50 -22.03 3.14
C ALA A 319 22.35 -21.84 4.67
N GLU A 320 22.90 -22.74 5.48
CA GLU A 320 22.89 -22.63 6.95
C GLU A 320 24.14 -21.92 7.51
N HIS A 321 25.13 -21.56 6.68
CA HIS A 321 26.39 -20.94 7.16
C HIS A 321 26.70 -19.56 6.54
N CYS A 322 25.72 -18.87 5.98
CA CYS A 322 25.88 -17.46 5.60
C CYS A 322 25.24 -16.55 6.65
N SER A 323 25.98 -15.50 7.05
CA SER A 323 25.52 -14.45 7.96
C SER A 323 24.11 -13.94 7.57
N PRO A 324 23.23 -13.65 8.54
CA PRO A 324 21.83 -13.28 8.28
C PRO A 324 21.63 -12.01 7.43
N ASP A 325 22.68 -11.21 7.23
CA ASP A 325 22.68 -9.94 6.49
C ASP A 325 22.86 -10.06 4.96
N SER A 326 23.20 -11.24 4.42
CA SER A 326 23.44 -11.42 2.97
C SER A 326 22.43 -12.36 2.27
N ARG A 327 21.21 -12.48 2.81
CA ARG A 327 20.13 -13.18 2.09
C ARG A 327 19.69 -12.37 0.87
N ALA A 328 20.11 -12.83 -0.31
CA ALA A 328 19.70 -12.34 -1.61
C ALA A 328 18.20 -11.97 -1.65
N LEU A 329 17.88 -10.76 -2.13
CA LEU A 329 16.52 -10.29 -2.24
C LEU A 329 15.84 -10.96 -3.43
N SER A 330 14.86 -11.81 -3.14
CA SER A 330 14.03 -12.43 -4.17
C SER A 330 12.81 -11.56 -4.50
N GLY A 331 12.33 -11.65 -5.74
CA GLY A 331 11.08 -11.00 -6.18
C GLY A 331 9.88 -11.35 -5.29
N ARG A 332 9.85 -12.56 -4.72
CA ARG A 332 8.83 -13.00 -3.76
C ARG A 332 8.88 -12.24 -2.43
N ARG A 333 10.07 -11.95 -1.91
CA ARG A 333 10.25 -11.15 -0.68
C ARG A 333 9.84 -9.70 -0.91
N VAL A 334 10.20 -9.12 -2.06
CA VAL A 334 9.78 -7.77 -2.46
C VAL A 334 8.27 -7.69 -2.66
N ALA A 335 7.64 -8.68 -3.31
CA ALA A 335 6.18 -8.74 -3.44
C ALA A 335 5.47 -8.74 -2.08
N ARG A 336 5.97 -9.53 -1.11
CA ARG A 336 5.43 -9.57 0.26
C ARG A 336 5.61 -8.23 0.96
N TYR A 337 6.79 -7.62 0.83
CA TYR A 337 7.09 -6.31 1.38
C TYR A 337 6.12 -5.25 0.82
N LEU A 338 6.04 -5.08 -0.50
CA LEU A 338 5.18 -4.08 -1.13
C LEU A 338 3.69 -4.28 -0.79
N ALA A 339 3.20 -5.52 -0.80
CA ALA A 339 1.81 -5.84 -0.46
C ALA A 339 1.43 -5.44 0.98
N LYS A 340 2.39 -5.38 1.92
CA LYS A 340 2.16 -4.90 3.29
C LYS A 340 1.80 -3.42 3.32
N TYR A 341 2.40 -2.61 2.44
CA TYR A 341 2.30 -1.15 2.51
C TYR A 341 1.15 -0.56 1.71
N VAL A 342 0.69 -1.27 0.67
CA VAL A 342 -0.39 -0.74 -0.19
C VAL A 342 -1.74 -0.59 0.53
N THR A 343 -1.91 -1.19 1.72
CA THR A 343 -3.11 -1.04 2.56
C THR A 343 -2.98 0.00 3.65
N LYS A 344 -1.77 0.54 3.89
CA LYS A 344 -1.55 1.62 4.85
C LYS A 344 -2.26 2.89 4.40
N SER A 345 -2.61 3.71 5.38
CA SER A 345 -3.39 4.91 5.20
C SER A 345 -2.93 5.99 6.16
N LEU A 346 -3.53 7.18 6.06
CA LEU A 346 -3.26 8.29 6.97
C LEU A 346 -4.11 8.25 8.25
N ALA A 347 -4.88 7.18 8.48
CA ALA A 347 -5.66 7.04 9.71
C ALA A 347 -4.78 6.97 10.96
N ASP A 348 -3.58 6.39 10.85
CA ASP A 348 -2.58 6.37 11.93
C ASP A 348 -2.08 7.79 12.27
N LEU A 349 -2.36 8.77 11.40
CA LEU A 349 -2.08 10.19 11.59
C LEU A 349 -3.35 11.01 11.93
N GLY A 350 -4.45 10.34 12.29
CA GLY A 350 -5.75 10.97 12.60
C GLY A 350 -6.53 11.49 11.39
N ILE A 351 -6.04 11.27 10.16
CA ILE A 351 -6.71 11.75 8.95
C ILE A 351 -7.80 10.80 8.50
N SER A 352 -9.04 11.28 8.51
CA SER A 352 -10.21 10.54 8.05
C SER A 352 -10.22 10.34 6.53
N VAL A 353 -11.07 9.41 6.07
CA VAL A 353 -11.21 9.09 4.64
C VAL A 353 -12.09 10.08 3.88
N ARG A 354 -12.89 10.88 4.59
CA ARG A 354 -13.75 11.89 3.97
C ARG A 354 -12.93 13.10 3.54
N ARG A 355 -13.47 13.85 2.57
CA ARG A 355 -12.84 15.13 2.20
C ARG A 355 -12.81 16.03 3.43
N LEU A 356 -11.62 16.57 3.70
CA LEU A 356 -11.39 17.57 4.72
C LEU A 356 -11.59 18.95 4.10
N SER A 357 -12.18 19.85 4.87
CA SER A 357 -12.23 21.27 4.56
C SER A 357 -11.23 22.03 5.43
N THR A 358 -10.81 23.22 4.98
CA THR A 358 -9.83 24.04 5.73
C THR A 358 -10.38 24.45 7.10
N GLU A 359 -11.69 24.69 7.18
CA GLU A 359 -12.41 25.09 8.39
C GLU A 359 -12.45 23.98 9.43
N SER A 360 -12.39 22.71 9.00
CA SER A 360 -12.37 21.56 9.91
C SER A 360 -11.01 21.31 10.57
N ILE A 361 -9.93 21.92 10.08
CA ILE A 361 -8.56 21.64 10.52
C ILE A 361 -8.40 21.82 12.04
N PRO A 362 -8.90 22.89 12.69
CA PRO A 362 -8.74 23.09 14.15
C PRO A 362 -9.37 21.98 15.00
N ASP A 363 -10.46 21.36 14.53
CA ASP A 363 -11.22 20.37 15.30
C ASP A 363 -10.72 18.93 15.09
N LEU A 364 -9.71 18.72 14.24
CA LEU A 364 -9.15 17.39 14.01
C LEU A 364 -8.34 16.92 15.23
N ASP A 365 -8.57 15.68 15.62
CA ASP A 365 -7.73 14.95 16.58
C ASP A 365 -6.49 14.40 15.87
N VAL A 366 -5.52 15.29 15.64
CA VAL A 366 -4.26 15.01 14.94
C VAL A 366 -3.10 15.62 15.71
N SER A 367 -1.90 15.07 15.51
CA SER A 367 -0.70 15.69 16.08
C SER A 367 -0.51 17.10 15.56
N GLU A 368 0.15 17.92 16.37
CA GLU A 368 0.40 19.31 16.02
C GLU A 368 1.23 19.41 14.72
N HIS A 369 2.13 18.45 14.46
CA HIS A 369 2.88 18.38 13.20
C HIS A 369 1.98 18.17 11.97
N VAL A 370 1.02 17.24 12.07
CA VAL A 370 0.05 16.99 10.99
C VAL A 370 -0.85 18.20 10.78
N ARG A 371 -1.29 18.86 11.87
CA ARG A 371 -2.04 20.11 11.80
C ARG A 371 -1.27 21.19 11.05
N ALA A 372 0.01 21.37 11.36
CA ALA A 372 0.87 22.33 10.65
C ALA A 372 0.99 22.01 9.15
N ILE A 373 1.12 20.74 8.75
CA ILE A 373 1.10 20.34 7.33
C ILE A 373 -0.21 20.74 6.65
N LEU A 374 -1.36 20.48 7.29
CA LEU A 374 -2.68 20.82 6.75
C LEU A 374 -2.87 22.33 6.61
N THR A 375 -2.42 23.11 7.60
CA THR A 375 -2.42 24.57 7.55
C THR A 375 -1.56 25.07 6.40
N THR A 376 -0.32 24.58 6.26
CA THR A 376 0.56 24.96 5.15
C THR A 376 -0.02 24.60 3.77
N ILE A 377 -0.75 23.49 3.64
CA ILE A 377 -1.50 23.17 2.41
C ILE A 377 -2.57 24.22 2.12
N SER A 378 -3.28 24.69 3.14
CA SER A 378 -4.30 25.72 3.00
C SER A 378 -3.68 27.05 2.60
N ASP A 379 -2.60 27.47 3.25
CA ASP A 379 -1.85 28.68 2.94
C ASP A 379 -1.32 28.65 1.49
N LEU A 380 -0.74 27.53 1.05
CA LEU A 380 -0.27 27.37 -0.32
C LEU A 380 -1.40 27.43 -1.34
N ALA A 381 -2.60 26.96 -0.98
CA ALA A 381 -3.77 27.05 -1.85
C ALA A 381 -4.18 28.51 -2.07
N ASP A 382 -4.13 29.34 -1.02
CA ASP A 382 -4.46 30.77 -1.09
C ASP A 382 -3.37 31.59 -1.79
N ASN A 383 -2.11 31.14 -1.72
CA ASN A 383 -0.96 31.79 -2.33
C ASN A 383 -0.56 31.20 -3.70
N GLY A 384 -1.51 30.65 -4.46
CA GLY A 384 -1.34 30.36 -5.88
C GLY A 384 -1.03 28.91 -6.27
N VAL A 385 -0.95 27.95 -5.34
CA VAL A 385 -0.86 26.52 -5.67
C VAL A 385 -2.26 25.95 -5.94
N SER A 386 -2.76 26.20 -7.15
CA SER A 386 -4.14 25.84 -7.53
C SER A 386 -4.47 24.36 -7.33
N GLY A 387 -5.59 24.11 -6.67
CA GLY A 387 -6.18 22.78 -6.52
C GLY A 387 -5.58 21.90 -5.42
N ILE A 388 -4.55 22.35 -4.69
CA ILE A 388 -3.92 21.59 -3.60
C ILE A 388 -4.89 21.32 -2.43
N ARG A 389 -5.80 22.26 -2.14
CA ARG A 389 -6.85 22.12 -1.10
C ARG A 389 -7.70 20.86 -1.25
N ARG A 390 -7.93 20.40 -2.49
CA ARG A 390 -8.69 19.15 -2.75
C ARG A 390 -8.02 17.89 -2.20
N TRP A 391 -6.74 17.99 -1.85
CA TRP A 391 -5.88 16.89 -1.42
C TRP A 391 -5.47 17.01 0.06
N LEU A 392 -6.18 17.80 0.88
CA LEU A 392 -5.98 17.84 2.34
C LEU A 392 -6.03 16.44 2.97
N HIS A 393 -7.01 15.62 2.57
CA HIS A 393 -7.20 14.24 3.03
C HIS A 393 -6.10 13.25 2.58
N THR A 394 -5.10 13.72 1.80
CA THR A 394 -3.90 12.97 1.42
C THR A 394 -2.61 13.73 1.76
N LEU A 395 -2.68 14.75 2.62
CA LEU A 395 -1.57 15.64 2.98
C LEU A 395 -0.86 16.22 1.74
N GLY A 396 -1.65 16.58 0.72
CA GLY A 396 -1.15 17.15 -0.53
C GLY A 396 -0.66 16.13 -1.56
N PHE A 397 -0.60 14.83 -1.24
CA PHE A 397 -0.19 13.83 -2.23
C PHE A 397 -1.32 13.58 -3.25
N ARG A 398 -1.06 13.91 -4.53
CA ARG A 398 -2.06 13.81 -5.62
C ARG A 398 -1.88 12.61 -6.57
N GLY A 399 -1.03 11.65 -6.21
CA GLY A 399 -0.72 10.49 -7.05
C GLY A 399 -1.48 9.23 -6.68
N HIS A 400 -1.30 8.18 -7.50
CA HIS A 400 -1.73 6.83 -7.13
C HIS A 400 -0.71 6.18 -6.19
N ILE A 401 -1.23 5.41 -5.22
CA ILE A 401 -0.41 4.66 -4.26
C ILE A 401 0.29 3.48 -4.91
N THR A 402 -0.31 2.88 -5.95
CA THR A 402 0.29 1.81 -6.72
C THR A 402 0.12 2.12 -8.20
N SER A 403 1.20 2.06 -8.96
CA SER A 403 1.18 2.19 -10.41
C SER A 403 2.20 1.26 -11.05
N LYS A 404 1.95 0.85 -12.30
CA LYS A 404 2.89 0.03 -13.06
C LYS A 404 2.94 0.48 -14.51
N SER A 405 4.06 0.23 -15.16
CA SER A 405 4.14 0.26 -16.61
C SER A 405 3.24 -0.83 -17.23
N ARG A 406 2.76 -0.61 -18.46
CA ARG A 406 1.76 -1.47 -19.10
C ARG A 406 2.18 -2.95 -19.12
N ARG A 407 3.40 -3.25 -19.58
CA ARG A 407 3.96 -4.60 -19.78
C ARG A 407 4.72 -5.17 -18.57
N TYR A 408 4.63 -4.55 -17.38
CA TYR A 408 5.32 -5.07 -16.19
C TYR A 408 4.76 -6.44 -15.74
N SER A 409 3.42 -6.57 -15.73
CA SER A 409 2.68 -7.72 -15.19
C SER A 409 1.24 -7.72 -15.72
N THR A 410 0.42 -8.69 -15.31
CA THR A 410 -1.05 -8.76 -15.48
C THR A 410 -1.78 -7.52 -14.91
N THR A 411 -3.12 -7.50 -14.90
CA THR A 411 -3.91 -6.36 -14.41
C THR A 411 -4.81 -6.74 -13.23
N MET A 412 -5.17 -5.74 -12.40
CA MET A 412 -6.17 -5.93 -11.34
C MET A 412 -7.51 -6.44 -11.90
N THR A 413 -7.89 -5.99 -13.09
CA THR A 413 -9.12 -6.43 -13.77
C THR A 413 -9.04 -7.90 -14.14
N ALA A 414 -7.94 -8.36 -14.74
CA ALA A 414 -7.72 -9.76 -15.07
C ALA A 414 -7.73 -10.65 -13.81
N LEU A 415 -7.09 -10.22 -12.72
CA LEU A 415 -7.12 -10.94 -11.43
C LEU A 415 -8.53 -11.04 -10.85
N ARG A 416 -9.35 -9.98 -10.98
CA ARG A 416 -10.75 -10.00 -10.55
C ARG A 416 -11.60 -10.94 -11.42
N GLN A 417 -11.41 -10.92 -12.74
CA GLN A 417 -12.11 -11.80 -13.67
C GLN A 417 -11.78 -13.27 -13.41
N ARG A 418 -10.49 -13.63 -13.29
CA ARG A 418 -10.05 -14.99 -12.96
C ARG A 418 -10.71 -15.50 -11.68
N ARG A 419 -10.74 -14.67 -10.63
CA ARG A 419 -11.40 -15.02 -9.36
C ARG A 419 -12.92 -15.16 -9.50
N ALA A 420 -13.57 -14.29 -10.27
CA ALA A 420 -15.00 -14.37 -10.52
C ALA A 420 -15.37 -15.66 -11.26
N THR A 421 -14.62 -16.04 -12.30
CA THR A 421 -14.78 -17.30 -13.02
C THR A 421 -14.61 -18.50 -12.09
N TRP A 422 -13.50 -18.56 -11.35
CA TRP A 422 -13.25 -19.63 -10.37
C TRP A 422 -14.36 -19.75 -9.31
N THR A 423 -14.92 -18.61 -8.90
CA THR A 423 -16.01 -18.57 -7.90
C THR A 423 -17.29 -19.14 -8.50
N ARG A 424 -17.67 -18.76 -9.73
CA ARG A 424 -18.83 -19.33 -10.44
C ARG A 424 -18.69 -20.84 -10.66
N GLU A 425 -17.54 -21.30 -11.11
CA GLU A 425 -17.25 -22.73 -11.32
C GLU A 425 -17.37 -23.54 -10.01
N ARG A 426 -16.86 -22.99 -8.90
CA ARG A 426 -17.00 -23.64 -7.58
C ARG A 426 -18.46 -23.72 -7.13
N TYR A 427 -19.25 -22.68 -7.38
CA TYR A 427 -20.68 -22.71 -7.06
C TYR A 427 -21.41 -23.74 -7.93
N ALA A 428 -21.15 -23.79 -9.24
CA ALA A 428 -21.73 -24.78 -10.14
C ALA A 428 -21.47 -26.23 -9.67
N LYS A 429 -20.22 -26.56 -9.33
CA LYS A 429 -19.84 -27.88 -8.80
C LYS A 429 -20.52 -28.21 -7.46
N SER A 430 -20.74 -27.20 -6.61
CA SER A 430 -21.42 -27.35 -5.32
C SER A 430 -22.95 -27.55 -5.48
N THR A 431 -23.55 -26.94 -6.50
CA THR A 431 -24.97 -27.11 -6.83
C THR A 431 -25.26 -28.43 -7.55
N GLU A 432 -24.37 -28.92 -8.40
CA GLU A 432 -24.46 -30.26 -9.01
C GLU A 432 -24.47 -31.37 -7.95
N HIS A 433 -23.73 -31.21 -6.86
CA HIS A 433 -23.76 -32.13 -5.71
C HIS A 433 -25.02 -32.02 -4.83
N LYS A 434 -25.91 -31.05 -5.10
CA LYS A 434 -27.01 -30.72 -4.19
C LYS A 434 -28.42 -30.79 -4.77
N HIS A 435 -28.68 -31.03 -6.07
CA HIS A 435 -30.08 -31.23 -6.53
C HIS A 435 -30.30 -32.22 -7.70
N ASN A 436 -31.32 -33.06 -7.44
CA ASN A 436 -32.28 -33.74 -8.32
C ASN A 436 -32.61 -32.93 -9.62
N PRO A 437 -32.89 -33.56 -10.78
CA PRO A 437 -32.75 -32.97 -12.11
C PRO A 437 -33.89 -32.01 -12.56
N ASP A 438 -34.72 -31.50 -11.65
CA ASP A 438 -35.99 -30.85 -12.00
C ASP A 438 -36.06 -29.33 -11.80
N ARG A 439 -34.92 -28.63 -11.86
CA ARG A 439 -34.90 -27.17 -12.03
C ARG A 439 -34.02 -26.77 -13.19
N ARG A 440 -34.59 -26.87 -14.40
CA ARG A 440 -34.12 -26.14 -15.58
C ARG A 440 -34.16 -24.65 -15.25
N HIS A 441 -33.00 -24.08 -14.92
CA HIS A 441 -32.82 -22.63 -14.98
C HIS A 441 -32.94 -22.26 -16.45
N GLY A 442 -34.03 -21.55 -16.76
CA GLY A 442 -34.25 -20.95 -18.07
C GLY A 442 -33.10 -20.02 -18.41
N ASP A 443 -32.67 -20.17 -19.65
CA ASP A 443 -32.13 -19.20 -20.59
C ASP A 443 -31.47 -17.94 -20.03
N ASP A 444 -30.23 -17.72 -20.49
CA ASP A 444 -29.33 -16.59 -20.24
C ASP A 444 -29.87 -15.35 -21.00
N GLY A 445 -31.11 -14.98 -20.69
CA GLY A 445 -31.76 -13.76 -21.10
C GLY A 445 -31.01 -12.59 -20.50
N ASN A 446 -30.27 -11.89 -21.35
CA ASN A 446 -29.61 -10.63 -21.08
C ASN A 446 -30.65 -9.52 -20.86
N ASP A 447 -31.52 -9.68 -19.86
CA ASP A 447 -32.37 -8.60 -19.36
C ASP A 447 -31.43 -7.66 -18.61
N LEU A 448 -31.19 -6.50 -19.23
CA LEU A 448 -30.39 -5.44 -18.66
C LEU A 448 -31.12 -4.87 -17.44
N VAL A 449 -30.99 -5.54 -16.29
CA VAL A 449 -31.48 -5.01 -15.02
C VAL A 449 -30.74 -3.71 -14.74
N ALA A 450 -31.46 -2.60 -14.80
CA ALA A 450 -30.94 -1.29 -14.43
C ALA A 450 -30.69 -1.26 -12.92
N TRP A 451 -29.42 -1.26 -12.53
CA TRP A 451 -29.02 -1.19 -11.12
C TRP A 451 -28.90 0.26 -10.67
N GLU A 452 -29.64 0.60 -9.63
CA GLU A 452 -29.58 1.89 -8.95
C GLU A 452 -28.81 1.77 -7.64
N PHE A 453 -28.07 2.82 -7.30
CA PHE A 453 -27.42 2.92 -5.99
C PHE A 453 -28.47 3.19 -4.92
N ASP A 454 -28.51 2.33 -3.90
CA ASP A 454 -29.39 2.52 -2.74
C ASP A 454 -28.59 3.08 -1.55
N ARG A 455 -27.59 2.33 -1.08
CA ARG A 455 -26.77 2.76 0.07
C ARG A 455 -25.37 2.17 0.07
N ALA A 456 -24.50 2.80 0.88
CA ALA A 456 -23.19 2.26 1.22
C ALA A 456 -23.11 1.97 2.72
N GLY A 457 -22.61 0.78 3.07
CA GLY A 457 -22.44 0.36 4.45
C GLY A 457 -23.67 -0.30 5.08
N HIS A 458 -23.42 -0.91 6.23
CA HIS A 458 -24.42 -1.61 7.04
C HIS A 458 -25.40 -0.64 7.70
N ALA A 459 -26.53 -1.14 8.19
CA ALA A 459 -27.58 -0.30 8.77
C ALA A 459 -27.20 0.28 10.13
N SER A 460 -26.33 -0.40 10.87
CA SER A 460 -25.93 -0.04 12.22
C SER A 460 -24.44 -0.28 12.47
N LEU A 461 -23.92 0.30 13.56
CA LEU A 461 -22.55 0.02 14.01
C LEU A 461 -22.42 -1.42 14.49
N GLY A 462 -23.46 -1.98 15.13
CA GLY A 462 -23.46 -3.38 15.55
C GLY A 462 -23.34 -4.36 14.38
N GLU A 463 -24.08 -4.15 13.28
CA GLU A 463 -23.91 -4.94 12.06
C GLU A 463 -22.50 -4.82 11.50
N ARG A 464 -21.98 -3.59 11.42
CA ARG A 464 -20.63 -3.34 10.95
C ARG A 464 -19.60 -4.10 11.80
N THR A 465 -19.73 -4.09 13.12
CA THR A 465 -18.83 -4.78 14.06
C THR A 465 -18.87 -6.29 13.86
N LEU A 466 -20.07 -6.89 13.70
CA LEU A 466 -20.22 -8.31 13.37
C LEU A 466 -19.46 -8.69 12.09
N ILE A 467 -19.60 -7.86 11.04
CA ILE A 467 -18.96 -8.09 9.75
C ILE A 467 -17.45 -7.88 9.80
N VAL A 468 -16.96 -6.85 10.49
CA VAL A 468 -15.51 -6.64 10.70
C VAL A 468 -14.92 -7.81 11.46
N SER A 469 -15.59 -8.29 12.51
CA SER A 469 -15.18 -9.46 13.30
C SER A 469 -15.11 -10.74 12.45
N ALA A 470 -16.10 -10.96 11.56
CA ALA A 470 -16.10 -12.06 10.61
C ALA A 470 -14.95 -11.96 9.61
N ALA A 471 -14.71 -10.76 9.05
CA ALA A 471 -13.62 -10.50 8.13
C ALA A 471 -12.24 -10.78 8.76
N LEU A 472 -11.99 -10.28 9.96
CA LEU A 472 -10.74 -10.49 10.69
C LEU A 472 -10.51 -11.98 10.98
N ARG A 473 -11.52 -12.70 11.49
CA ARG A 473 -11.44 -14.15 11.70
C ARG A 473 -11.14 -14.92 10.40
N ARG A 474 -11.74 -14.52 9.27
CA ARG A 474 -11.47 -15.16 7.97
C ARG A 474 -10.05 -14.89 7.47
N ILE A 475 -9.52 -13.69 7.69
CA ILE A 475 -8.15 -13.33 7.35
C ILE A 475 -7.17 -14.15 8.20
N ASP A 476 -7.42 -14.21 9.51
CA ASP A 476 -6.60 -14.91 10.49
C ASP A 476 -6.53 -16.42 10.20
N ARG A 477 -7.68 -17.10 10.10
CA ARG A 477 -7.76 -18.53 9.72
C ARG A 477 -6.95 -18.86 8.47
N ARG A 478 -6.99 -17.97 7.47
CA ARG A 478 -6.22 -18.18 6.22
C ARG A 478 -4.72 -17.98 6.42
N ARG A 479 -4.29 -17.07 7.31
CA ARG A 479 -2.87 -16.91 7.67
C ARG A 479 -2.38 -18.14 8.41
N THR A 480 -3.11 -18.59 9.44
CA THR A 480 -2.80 -19.81 10.18
C THR A 480 -2.74 -21.05 9.27
N ALA A 481 -3.70 -21.22 8.36
CA ALA A 481 -3.68 -22.32 7.41
C ALA A 481 -2.46 -22.29 6.48
N ARG A 482 -2.01 -21.10 6.06
CA ARG A 482 -0.79 -20.95 5.25
C ARG A 482 0.47 -21.25 6.05
N GLU A 483 0.53 -20.82 7.30
CA GLU A 483 1.65 -21.12 8.21
C GLU A 483 1.74 -22.62 8.48
N ALA A 484 0.61 -23.28 8.75
CA ALA A 484 0.55 -24.74 8.91
C ALA A 484 1.03 -25.49 7.66
N LEU A 485 0.62 -25.08 6.46
CA LEU A 485 1.09 -25.67 5.20
C LEU A 485 2.59 -25.45 4.94
N LEU A 486 3.15 -24.31 5.38
CA LEU A 486 4.59 -24.05 5.27
C LEU A 486 5.39 -24.96 6.21
N HIS A 487 4.88 -25.22 7.41
CA HIS A 487 5.49 -26.18 8.33
C HIS A 487 5.44 -27.61 7.77
N GLN A 488 4.31 -28.04 7.20
CA GLN A 488 4.19 -29.36 6.56
C GLN A 488 5.11 -29.53 5.33
N ARG A 489 5.34 -28.46 4.57
CA ARG A 489 6.29 -28.47 3.44
C ARG A 489 7.76 -28.50 3.85
N GLY A 490 8.09 -28.26 5.11
CA GLY A 490 9.43 -28.48 5.65
C GLY A 490 9.80 -29.96 5.73
N ASP A 491 8.82 -30.87 5.72
CA ASP A 491 8.99 -32.30 5.99
C ASP A 491 8.86 -33.21 4.75
N LEU A 492 8.59 -32.68 3.55
CA LEU A 492 8.42 -33.47 2.31
C LEU A 492 8.96 -32.76 1.05
N PRO A 493 9.48 -33.50 0.03
CA PRO A 493 9.98 -32.92 -1.20
C PRO A 493 8.87 -32.24 -2.03
N VAL A 494 9.26 -31.16 -2.70
CA VAL A 494 8.39 -30.16 -3.32
C VAL A 494 7.65 -30.71 -4.54
N GLU A 495 6.34 -30.92 -4.40
CA GLU A 495 5.39 -30.74 -5.50
C GLU A 495 4.59 -29.45 -5.27
N VAL A 496 4.50 -28.64 -6.32
CA VAL A 496 3.72 -27.40 -6.37
C VAL A 496 2.35 -27.72 -6.97
N PRO A 497 1.24 -27.63 -6.23
CA PRO A 497 -0.07 -27.56 -6.85
C PRO A 497 -0.42 -26.09 -7.16
N ASP A 498 -0.88 -25.87 -8.39
CA ASP A 498 -1.45 -24.62 -8.88
C ASP A 498 -2.68 -24.17 -8.05
N GLY A 499 -2.73 -22.90 -7.64
CA GLY A 499 -3.90 -22.28 -7.00
C GLY A 499 -3.66 -20.99 -6.23
#